data_AF-A0A061HBW2-F1
#
_entry.id   AF-A0A061HBW2-F1
#
_cell.length_a   1.000
_cell.length_b   1.000
_cell.length_c   1.000
_cell.angle_alpha   90.00
_cell.angle_beta   90.00
_cell.angle_gamma   90.00
#
_symmetry.space_group_name_H-M   'P 1'
#
loop_
_entity.id
_entity.type
_entity.pdbx_description
1 polymer ?
#
loop_
_entity_poly.entity_id
_entity_poly.type
_entity_poly.pdbx_seq_one_letter_code
_entity_poly.pdbx_strand_id
1 'polypeptide(L)'
;MYYAAWEGYLECMQLISLNIEDSRNSRDPAKKTRHKSILQSNNVLDKEKQDIDAIPKLELPPPIIPFRRYGHSFLDTKTLIQIRFDEDGCQPIRFFQDSKYPSARLTISSKISDLIPKNLLLPLQEDTKLVLFQVDNLDSFAIDFDVFPTYGAKIIAKTVALPNIFHSFESGLGQCCLPLFDLRLRAIGQISFKFQVIKPFQGKPLEMTDFETYWKATSQLGHRPCAFITDSSLSGEYIQVLVQHTCDGVPVLWPRWTLKYFDIEIPISRLTYDQFIAAGSLLVERKQDLLNLPSQSIENLAEIHQILSRNAISLKDMLELLPKGINVNIQILYPSRVEEKKLHLGPTLNINVFSDAILSIVFDHARVLRERFPDAMRSIVFSSHNATICTALNWKQPNYPVFLCNDLDRNSTTGSLPWDRAREGETLSIKEAAKIAKENNFMGLCCNSRLLELVPALVESIKIQGLVLVTDELAGPGSLDRNNDLVSCALEGVDGVLRRNGVLRFLETVDI
;
A
#
# COMPACT_ATOMS: atom_id res chain seq x y z
N MET A 1 13.82 -3.59 19.36
CA MET A 1 12.44 -3.87 18.93
C MET A 1 11.97 -2.89 17.86
N TYR A 2 11.89 -1.58 18.15
CA TYR A 2 11.47 -0.57 17.16
C TYR A 2 12.18 -0.66 15.80
N TYR A 3 13.51 -0.57 15.76
CA TYR A 3 14.27 -0.64 14.50
C TYR A 3 14.10 -1.97 13.76
N ALA A 4 13.95 -3.08 14.50
CA ALA A 4 13.70 -4.38 13.88
C ALA A 4 12.31 -4.41 13.20
N ALA A 5 11.30 -3.82 13.83
CA ALA A 5 9.96 -3.69 13.25
C ALA A 5 9.89 -2.69 12.09
N TRP A 6 10.59 -1.56 12.22
CA TRP A 6 10.61 -0.52 11.19
C TRP A 6 11.27 -1.02 9.89
N GLU A 7 12.42 -1.68 10.00
CA GLU A 7 13.18 -2.22 8.86
C GLU A 7 12.71 -3.62 8.42
N GLY A 8 11.69 -4.22 9.08
CA GLY A 8 11.11 -5.48 8.66
C GLY A 8 11.87 -6.75 9.05
N TYR A 9 12.80 -6.69 10.00
CA TYR A 9 13.56 -7.84 10.50
C TYR A 9 12.73 -8.71 11.47
N LEU A 10 11.86 -9.54 10.90
CA LEU A 10 10.92 -10.40 11.61
C LEU A 10 11.60 -11.37 12.60
N GLU A 11 12.67 -12.06 12.19
CA GLU A 11 13.39 -13.00 13.06
C GLU A 11 13.95 -12.32 14.31
N CYS A 12 14.56 -11.14 14.12
CA CYS A 12 15.05 -10.32 15.21
C CYS A 12 13.90 -9.89 16.14
N MET A 13 12.74 -9.52 15.59
CA MET A 13 11.58 -9.18 16.41
C MET A 13 11.09 -10.36 17.26
N GLN A 14 10.97 -11.55 16.67
CA GLN A 14 10.50 -12.74 17.36
C GLN A 14 11.43 -13.11 18.53
N LEU A 15 12.75 -13.12 18.28
CA LEU A 15 13.75 -13.39 19.32
C LEU A 15 13.72 -12.35 20.45
N ILE A 16 13.51 -11.07 20.12
CA ILE A 16 13.38 -10.02 21.14
C ILE A 16 12.06 -10.16 21.91
N SER A 17 10.96 -10.53 21.24
CA SER A 17 9.65 -10.71 21.86
C SER A 17 9.65 -11.85 22.88
N LEU A 18 10.22 -13.01 22.52
CA LEU A 18 10.33 -14.17 23.40
C LEU A 18 11.09 -13.83 24.71
N ASN A 19 12.20 -13.10 24.59
CA ASN A 19 12.98 -12.66 25.77
C ASN A 19 12.26 -11.62 26.64
N ILE A 20 11.38 -10.79 26.05
CA ILE A 20 10.58 -9.81 26.81
C ILE A 20 9.47 -10.53 27.58
N GLU A 21 8.86 -11.56 27.00
CA GLU A 21 7.86 -12.40 27.68
C GLU A 21 8.50 -13.19 28.84
N ASP A 22 9.69 -13.76 28.65
CA ASP A 22 10.45 -14.43 29.71
C ASP A 22 10.84 -13.47 30.85
N SER A 23 11.26 -12.24 30.53
CA SER A 23 11.54 -11.21 31.54
C SER A 23 10.28 -10.69 32.25
N ARG A 24 9.09 -10.80 31.66
CA ARG A 24 7.81 -10.45 32.32
C ARG A 24 7.34 -11.58 33.22
N ASN A 25 7.55 -12.83 32.82
CA ASN A 25 7.19 -14.02 33.60
C ASN A 25 8.15 -14.31 34.76
N SER A 26 9.38 -13.78 34.76
CA SER A 26 10.34 -13.91 35.87
C SER A 26 10.23 -12.80 36.94
N ARG A 27 9.27 -11.88 36.85
CA ARG A 27 9.10 -10.79 37.84
C ARG A 27 8.05 -11.16 38.88
N ASP A 28 8.51 -11.69 40.01
CA ASP A 28 7.76 -11.67 41.27
C ASP A 28 7.31 -10.24 41.64
N PRO A 29 6.12 -10.05 42.24
CA PRO A 29 5.63 -8.74 42.62
C PRO A 29 6.25 -8.30 43.95
N ALA A 30 7.52 -7.90 43.96
CA ALA A 30 8.09 -7.22 45.11
C ALA A 30 9.24 -6.26 44.73
N LYS A 31 9.05 -5.00 45.14
CA LYS A 31 10.01 -3.87 45.19
C LYS A 31 9.96 -2.88 44.02
N LYS A 32 8.97 -1.97 44.10
CA LYS A 32 9.14 -0.58 43.67
C LYS A 32 10.18 0.08 44.58
N THR A 33 11.41 0.24 44.11
CA THR A 33 12.38 1.16 44.72
C THR A 33 12.65 2.28 43.73
N ARG A 34 12.09 3.47 44.05
CA ARG A 34 12.40 4.73 43.39
C ARG A 34 13.89 5.03 43.57
N HIS A 35 14.68 4.96 42.50
CA HIS A 35 16.01 5.56 42.50
C HIS A 35 15.87 7.06 42.17
N LYS A 36 15.93 7.89 43.22
CA LYS A 36 16.34 9.29 43.10
C LYS A 36 17.87 9.32 43.08
N SER A 37 18.48 9.73 41.98
CA SER A 37 19.90 10.05 41.94
C SER A 37 20.12 11.46 42.50
N ILE A 38 20.78 11.52 43.66
CA ILE A 38 21.35 12.73 44.26
C ILE A 38 22.76 12.88 43.69
N LEU A 39 23.04 14.03 43.07
CA LEU A 39 24.38 14.59 42.92
C LEU A 39 24.28 16.07 43.30
N GLN A 40 24.80 16.39 44.48
CA GLN A 40 25.02 17.76 44.95
C GLN A 40 26.33 18.28 44.37
N SER A 41 26.34 19.54 43.92
CA SER A 41 27.49 20.42 44.16
C SER A 41 27.07 21.91 44.15
N ASN A 42 27.21 22.49 45.34
CA ASN A 42 27.70 23.82 45.73
C ASN A 42 27.10 25.11 45.12
N ASN A 43 26.43 25.84 46.01
CA ASN A 43 26.17 27.29 45.93
C ASN A 43 27.47 28.10 46.05
N VAL A 44 27.70 29.06 45.16
CA VAL A 44 28.54 30.24 45.42
C VAL A 44 27.93 31.48 44.74
N LEU A 45 27.51 32.41 45.61
CA LEU A 45 27.34 33.87 45.52
C LEU A 45 26.95 34.56 44.19
N ASP A 46 25.84 35.28 44.29
CA ASP A 46 25.52 36.53 43.61
C ASP A 46 26.69 37.52 43.63
N LYS A 47 27.02 38.07 42.45
CA LYS A 47 27.52 39.43 42.29
C LYS A 47 27.09 39.99 40.93
N GLU A 48 26.43 41.14 41.01
CA GLU A 48 26.08 42.03 39.92
C GLU A 48 27.28 42.33 39.00
N LYS A 49 27.02 42.38 37.69
CA LYS A 49 27.67 43.30 36.73
C LYS A 49 26.78 43.48 35.50
N GLN A 50 26.51 44.74 35.20
CA GLN A 50 25.91 45.26 33.98
C GLN A 50 26.77 44.93 32.75
N ASP A 51 26.13 44.74 31.59
CA ASP A 51 26.54 45.23 30.26
C ASP A 51 25.42 44.84 29.25
N ILE A 52 24.57 45.77 28.81
CA ILE A 52 24.66 46.52 27.54
C ILE A 52 24.92 45.60 26.33
N ASP A 53 23.85 44.99 25.80
CA ASP A 53 23.48 45.08 24.37
C ASP A 53 22.12 44.39 24.16
N ALA A 54 21.05 45.17 24.31
CA ALA A 54 19.70 44.76 23.96
C ALA A 54 19.52 44.83 22.44
N ILE A 55 20.02 43.83 21.71
CA ILE A 55 19.51 43.56 20.36
C ILE A 55 18.15 42.89 20.56
N PRO A 56 17.02 43.51 20.15
CA PRO A 56 15.73 42.81 20.20
C PRO A 56 15.83 41.57 19.31
N LYS A 57 15.41 40.41 19.84
CA LYS A 57 15.31 39.18 19.03
C LYS A 57 14.31 39.45 17.91
N LEU A 58 14.83 39.75 16.72
CA LEU A 58 14.08 39.76 15.47
C LEU A 58 13.73 38.32 15.13
N GLU A 59 12.73 37.78 15.82
CA GLU A 59 12.04 36.58 15.36
C GLU A 59 11.34 36.99 14.07
N LEU A 60 11.91 36.57 12.94
CA LEU A 60 11.25 36.65 11.66
C LEU A 60 9.90 35.97 11.83
N PRO A 61 8.78 36.56 11.34
CA PRO A 61 7.53 35.82 11.27
C PRO A 61 7.81 34.49 10.56
N PRO A 62 7.23 33.37 11.03
CA PRO A 62 7.49 32.07 10.45
C PRO A 62 7.28 32.18 8.93
N PRO A 63 8.21 31.64 8.12
CA PRO A 63 8.13 31.76 6.67
C PRO A 63 6.72 31.31 6.26
N ILE A 64 6.03 32.15 5.48
CA ILE A 64 4.75 31.77 4.88
C ILE A 64 5.09 30.66 3.88
N ILE A 65 5.06 29.42 4.35
CA ILE A 65 5.13 28.25 3.50
C ILE A 65 3.76 28.20 2.82
N PRO A 66 3.69 28.42 1.50
CA PRO A 66 2.42 28.38 0.80
C PRO A 66 1.79 27.00 1.04
N PHE A 67 0.51 26.98 1.44
CA PHE A 67 -0.28 25.75 1.55
C PHE A 67 -0.13 24.97 0.25
N ARG A 68 0.69 23.91 0.26
CA ARG A 68 0.72 22.95 -0.85
C ARG A 68 -0.51 22.09 -0.70
N ARG A 69 -1.60 22.54 -1.31
CA ARG A 69 -2.77 21.70 -1.59
C ARG A 69 -2.29 20.64 -2.56
N TYR A 70 -1.90 19.47 -2.06
CA TYR A 70 -1.55 18.34 -2.93
C TYR A 70 -2.84 17.87 -3.59
N GLY A 71 -3.03 18.23 -4.85
CA GLY A 71 -4.04 17.60 -5.68
C GLY A 71 -3.66 16.14 -5.90
N HIS A 72 -4.64 15.25 -5.90
CA HIS A 72 -4.46 13.86 -6.31
C HIS A 72 -3.97 13.84 -7.77
N SER A 73 -2.92 13.07 -8.05
CA SER A 73 -2.36 12.94 -9.40
C SER A 73 -2.89 11.66 -10.03
N PHE A 74 -3.64 11.81 -11.11
CA PHE A 74 -4.20 10.70 -11.88
C PHE A 74 -3.84 10.84 -13.37
N LEU A 75 -3.94 9.74 -14.10
CA LEU A 75 -3.67 9.65 -15.52
C LEU A 75 -4.94 9.93 -16.30
N ASP A 76 -4.88 10.93 -17.18
CA ASP A 76 -5.95 11.23 -18.13
C ASP A 76 -5.66 10.55 -19.47
N THR A 77 -4.64 11.01 -20.19
CA THR A 77 -4.25 10.48 -21.51
C THR A 77 -2.88 9.82 -21.54
N LYS A 78 -2.01 10.15 -20.58
CA LYS A 78 -0.61 9.72 -20.58
C LYS A 78 -0.44 8.38 -19.87
N THR A 79 0.50 7.58 -20.36
CA THR A 79 0.93 6.35 -19.69
C THR A 79 2.05 6.68 -18.69
N LEU A 80 1.95 6.13 -17.48
CA LEU A 80 2.99 6.24 -16.46
C LEU A 80 3.93 5.02 -16.54
N ILE A 81 5.22 5.30 -16.57
CA ILE A 81 6.28 4.30 -16.47
C ILE A 81 7.03 4.57 -15.18
N GLN A 82 6.97 3.62 -14.26
CA GLN A 82 7.73 3.63 -13.03
C GLN A 82 8.93 2.73 -13.18
N ILE A 83 10.13 3.22 -12.84
CA ILE A 83 11.36 2.44 -12.80
C ILE A 83 11.84 2.40 -11.36
N ARG A 84 12.08 1.20 -10.85
CA ARG A 84 12.54 0.95 -9.49
C ARG A 84 13.88 0.22 -9.51
N PHE A 85 14.82 0.76 -8.75
CA PHE A 85 16.13 0.16 -8.51
C PHE A 85 16.11 -0.49 -7.12
N ASP A 86 15.62 -1.72 -7.07
CA ASP A 86 15.56 -2.49 -5.83
C ASP A 86 16.86 -3.26 -5.59
N GLU A 87 17.20 -3.46 -4.32
CA GLU A 87 18.37 -4.23 -3.88
C GLU A 87 17.93 -5.65 -3.48
N ASP A 88 17.35 -6.40 -4.41
CA ASP A 88 16.97 -7.81 -4.20
C ASP A 88 18.22 -8.72 -4.21
N GLY A 89 19.18 -8.47 -3.31
CA GLY A 89 20.45 -9.19 -3.23
C GLY A 89 21.46 -8.90 -4.35
N CYS A 90 21.07 -8.16 -5.40
CA CYS A 90 21.97 -7.69 -6.46
C CYS A 90 22.04 -6.17 -6.47
N GLN A 91 23.24 -5.61 -6.59
CA GLN A 91 23.40 -4.17 -6.80
C GLN A 91 22.74 -3.76 -8.14
N PRO A 92 21.97 -2.66 -8.17
CA PRO A 92 21.29 -2.19 -9.38
C PRO A 92 22.23 -1.96 -10.55
N ILE A 93 23.48 -1.57 -10.27
CA ILE A 93 24.55 -1.46 -11.26
C ILE A 93 25.72 -2.29 -10.78
N ARG A 94 26.23 -3.17 -11.66
CA ARG A 94 27.41 -3.99 -11.40
C ARG A 94 28.40 -3.83 -12.54
N PHE A 95 29.62 -3.41 -12.24
CA PHE A 95 30.72 -3.45 -13.19
C PHE A 95 31.43 -4.80 -13.12
N PHE A 96 31.84 -5.37 -14.25
CA PHE A 96 32.57 -6.65 -14.27
C PHE A 96 34.04 -6.49 -13.84
N GLN A 97 34.55 -5.27 -13.84
CA GLN A 97 35.88 -4.94 -13.32
C GLN A 97 35.68 -4.24 -11.97
N ASP A 98 35.70 -5.02 -10.89
CA ASP A 98 35.31 -4.66 -9.52
C ASP A 98 36.14 -3.51 -8.87
N SER A 99 37.07 -2.86 -9.58
CA SER A 99 38.05 -1.92 -9.00
C SER A 99 38.22 -0.57 -9.69
N LYS A 100 37.48 -0.26 -10.77
CA LYS A 100 37.70 1.02 -11.50
C LYS A 100 36.77 2.17 -11.10
N TYR A 101 35.54 1.90 -10.66
CA TYR A 101 34.52 2.94 -10.45
C TYR A 101 33.70 2.66 -9.18
N PRO A 102 34.24 3.00 -7.98
CA PRO A 102 33.53 2.78 -6.72
C PRO A 102 32.32 3.71 -6.54
N SER A 103 32.31 4.84 -7.25
CA SER A 103 31.20 5.80 -7.28
C SER A 103 31.09 6.39 -8.68
N ALA A 104 29.85 6.61 -9.12
CA ALA A 104 29.53 7.09 -10.46
C ALA A 104 28.20 7.84 -10.44
N ARG A 105 27.92 8.60 -11.49
CA ARG A 105 26.67 9.33 -11.67
C ARG A 105 25.90 8.72 -12.84
N LEU A 106 24.69 8.25 -12.58
CA LEU A 106 23.78 7.73 -13.58
C LEU A 106 22.86 8.85 -14.05
N THR A 107 22.87 9.15 -15.34
CA THR A 107 21.90 10.04 -15.97
C THR A 107 20.91 9.21 -16.76
N ILE A 108 19.64 9.35 -16.44
CA ILE A 108 18.53 8.70 -17.12
C ILE A 108 17.81 9.76 -17.94
N SER A 109 17.77 9.57 -19.25
CA SER A 109 17.15 10.51 -20.18
C SER A 109 16.32 9.79 -21.24
N SER A 110 15.38 10.50 -21.85
CA SER A 110 14.58 10.00 -22.97
C SER A 110 14.67 11.01 -24.11
N LYS A 111 14.95 10.53 -25.34
CA LYS A 111 15.24 11.39 -26.50
C LYS A 111 14.00 12.05 -27.11
N ILE A 112 12.82 11.49 -26.88
CA ILE A 112 11.59 11.82 -27.62
C ILE A 112 10.57 12.53 -26.71
N SER A 113 10.93 12.83 -25.47
CA SER A 113 10.03 13.44 -24.50
C SER A 113 10.62 14.69 -23.89
N ASP A 114 9.79 15.70 -23.59
CA ASP A 114 10.11 16.88 -22.77
C ASP A 114 10.44 16.55 -21.30
N LEU A 115 10.77 15.28 -21.02
CA LEU A 115 11.11 14.77 -19.70
C LEU A 115 12.50 15.24 -19.31
N ILE A 116 12.57 15.93 -18.18
CA ILE A 116 13.82 16.42 -17.60
C ILE A 116 14.72 15.21 -17.26
N PRO A 117 15.97 15.16 -17.78
CA PRO A 117 16.91 14.12 -17.43
C PRO A 117 17.12 14.03 -15.92
N LYS A 118 17.04 12.82 -15.37
CA LYS A 118 17.25 12.60 -13.93
C LYS A 118 18.68 12.13 -13.68
N ASN A 119 19.38 12.82 -12.80
CA ASN A 119 20.73 12.49 -12.38
C ASN A 119 20.68 11.81 -11.00
N LEU A 120 21.14 10.57 -10.94
CA LEU A 120 21.23 9.78 -9.72
C LEU A 120 22.71 9.54 -9.39
N LEU A 121 23.08 9.71 -8.12
CA LEU A 121 24.43 9.37 -7.65
C LEU A 121 24.46 7.91 -7.22
N LEU A 122 25.56 7.22 -7.52
CA LEU A 122 25.81 5.84 -7.10
C LEU A 122 26.79 5.84 -5.91
N PRO A 123 26.53 5.07 -4.84
CA PRO A 123 25.40 4.15 -4.67
C PRO A 123 24.06 4.89 -4.53
N LEU A 124 22.98 4.28 -5.05
CA LEU A 124 21.65 4.89 -5.05
C LEU A 124 21.17 5.08 -3.61
N GLN A 125 20.82 6.32 -3.27
CA GLN A 125 20.17 6.63 -2.01
C GLN A 125 18.73 6.15 -2.04
N GLU A 126 18.15 5.86 -0.86
CA GLU A 126 16.78 5.38 -0.75
C GLU A 126 15.79 6.26 -1.54
N ASP A 127 15.87 7.58 -1.40
CA ASP A 127 14.94 8.53 -2.05
C ASP A 127 15.08 8.58 -3.60
N THR A 128 16.17 8.05 -4.14
CA THR A 128 16.48 8.05 -5.58
C THR A 128 16.18 6.74 -6.29
N LYS A 129 15.65 5.74 -5.57
CA LYS A 129 15.37 4.40 -6.11
C LYS A 129 14.18 4.36 -7.08
N LEU A 130 13.25 5.32 -7.01
CA LEU A 130 12.06 5.38 -7.87
C LEU A 130 12.17 6.53 -8.88
N VAL A 131 11.98 6.21 -10.16
CA VAL A 131 11.96 7.17 -11.26
C VAL A 131 10.66 7.05 -12.04
N LEU A 132 9.88 8.13 -12.03
CA LEU A 132 8.61 8.25 -12.76
C LEU A 132 8.78 8.99 -14.09
N PHE A 133 8.19 8.45 -15.15
CA PHE A 133 8.05 9.06 -16.47
C PHE A 133 6.58 9.05 -16.89
N GLN A 134 6.08 10.16 -17.42
CA GLN A 134 4.78 10.22 -18.09
C GLN A 134 5.00 10.35 -19.59
N VAL A 135 4.37 9.48 -20.36
CA VAL A 135 4.66 9.30 -21.78
C VAL A 135 3.36 9.23 -22.55
N ASP A 136 3.29 9.94 -23.68
CA ASP A 136 2.10 9.96 -24.54
C ASP A 136 1.99 8.67 -25.37
N ASN A 137 3.11 8.19 -25.92
CA ASN A 137 3.17 6.96 -26.70
C ASN A 137 4.30 6.03 -26.24
N LEU A 138 3.95 4.80 -25.87
CA LEU A 138 4.88 3.73 -25.49
C LEU A 138 5.77 3.28 -26.65
N ASP A 139 5.26 3.26 -27.89
CA ASP A 139 5.99 2.73 -29.06
C ASP A 139 7.23 3.56 -29.40
N SER A 140 7.20 4.86 -29.10
CA SER A 140 8.32 5.78 -29.30
C SER A 140 9.23 5.91 -28.07
N PHE A 141 8.91 5.24 -26.97
CA PHE A 141 9.58 5.47 -25.69
C PHE A 141 10.89 4.69 -25.57
N ALA A 142 12.00 5.40 -25.57
CA ALA A 142 13.33 4.84 -25.34
C ALA A 142 14.05 5.61 -24.23
N ILE A 143 14.72 4.86 -23.35
CA ILE A 143 15.48 5.42 -22.24
C ILE A 143 16.97 5.19 -22.48
N ASP A 144 17.73 6.29 -22.45
CA ASP A 144 19.17 6.28 -22.43
C ASP A 144 19.66 6.31 -20.98
N PHE A 145 20.49 5.33 -20.62
CA PHE A 145 21.23 5.28 -19.36
C PHE A 145 22.69 5.63 -19.64
N ASP A 146 23.12 6.80 -19.20
CA ASP A 146 24.49 7.28 -19.34
C ASP A 146 25.17 7.28 -17.97
N VAL A 147 26.31 6.61 -17.85
CA VAL A 147 27.08 6.51 -16.61
C VAL A 147 28.34 7.36 -16.72
N PHE A 148 28.50 8.28 -15.78
CA PHE A 148 29.63 9.20 -15.67
C PHE A 148 30.45 8.90 -14.41
N PRO A 149 31.73 9.29 -14.37
CA PRO A 149 32.47 9.30 -13.10
C PRO A 149 31.82 10.31 -12.15
N THR A 150 32.03 10.16 -10.84
CA THR A 150 31.59 11.15 -9.84
C THR A 150 32.09 12.55 -10.19
N TYR A 151 33.34 12.64 -10.64
CA TYR A 151 33.98 13.87 -11.09
C TYR A 151 34.41 13.70 -12.55
N GLY A 152 33.69 14.39 -13.45
CA GLY A 152 34.01 14.40 -14.87
C GLY A 152 32.78 14.38 -15.77
N ALA A 153 32.96 14.87 -17.00
CA ALA A 153 31.92 14.92 -18.02
C ALA A 153 32.03 13.79 -19.05
N LYS A 154 33.05 12.93 -18.94
CA LYS A 154 33.27 11.84 -19.90
C LYS A 154 32.42 10.63 -19.53
N ILE A 155 31.61 10.15 -20.48
CA ILE A 155 30.81 8.93 -20.32
C ILE A 155 31.75 7.73 -20.16
N ILE A 156 31.51 6.92 -19.13
CA ILE A 156 32.18 5.65 -18.87
C ILE A 156 31.42 4.52 -19.55
N ALA A 157 30.10 4.51 -19.38
CA ALA A 157 29.24 3.46 -19.89
C ALA A 157 27.92 4.04 -20.42
N LYS A 158 27.38 3.42 -21.46
CA LYS A 158 26.07 3.74 -22.00
C LYS A 158 25.27 2.46 -22.26
N THR A 159 23.98 2.52 -22.00
CA THR A 159 23.03 1.52 -22.47
C THR A 159 21.69 2.17 -22.80
N VAL A 160 20.85 1.46 -23.55
CA VAL A 160 19.54 1.96 -24.00
C VAL A 160 18.49 0.91 -23.75
N ALA A 161 17.39 1.29 -23.09
CA ALA A 161 16.18 0.50 -23.02
C ALA A 161 15.24 0.88 -24.17
N LEU A 162 14.98 -0.09 -25.04
CA LEU A 162 14.09 0.06 -26.20
C LEU A 162 12.60 -0.11 -25.80
N PRO A 163 11.66 0.45 -26.60
CA PRO A 163 10.22 0.33 -26.37
C PRO A 163 9.76 -1.11 -26.10
N ASN A 164 10.28 -2.07 -26.87
CA ASN A 164 9.90 -3.48 -26.77
C ASN A 164 10.01 -4.06 -25.37
N ILE A 165 10.96 -3.58 -24.56
CA ILE A 165 11.12 -4.01 -23.17
C ILE A 165 9.85 -3.71 -22.38
N PHE A 166 9.23 -2.56 -22.61
CA PHE A 166 8.03 -2.11 -21.92
C PHE A 166 6.75 -2.75 -22.46
N HIS A 167 6.77 -3.26 -23.70
CA HIS A 167 5.65 -4.02 -24.28
C HIS A 167 5.64 -5.51 -23.92
N SER A 168 6.82 -6.11 -23.71
CA SER A 168 6.99 -7.56 -23.64
C SER A 168 6.34 -8.24 -22.42
N PHE A 169 5.84 -7.47 -21.46
CA PHE A 169 5.31 -8.02 -20.21
C PHE A 169 3.78 -7.97 -20.19
N GLU A 170 3.18 -9.14 -20.40
CA GLU A 170 1.73 -9.37 -20.38
C GLU A 170 1.08 -8.88 -19.08
N SER A 171 1.81 -8.88 -17.95
CA SER A 171 1.28 -8.45 -16.65
C SER A 171 1.40 -6.94 -16.36
N GLY A 172 2.10 -6.16 -17.20
CA GLY A 172 2.36 -4.72 -16.97
C GLY A 172 3.46 -4.42 -15.94
N LEU A 173 4.05 -5.44 -15.33
CA LEU A 173 5.23 -5.37 -14.47
C LEU A 173 6.35 -6.18 -15.11
N GLY A 174 7.57 -5.65 -15.08
CA GLY A 174 8.75 -6.22 -15.73
C GLY A 174 10.00 -6.10 -14.86
N GLN A 175 10.96 -6.99 -15.11
CA GLN A 175 12.33 -6.83 -14.63
C GLN A 175 13.24 -6.93 -15.84
N CYS A 176 14.16 -5.98 -15.97
CA CYS A 176 15.09 -5.92 -17.09
C CYS A 176 16.53 -5.87 -16.56
N CYS A 177 17.41 -6.58 -17.26
CA CYS A 177 18.85 -6.50 -17.08
C CYS A 177 19.47 -6.13 -18.43
N LEU A 178 20.19 -5.00 -18.47
CA LEU A 178 20.82 -4.48 -19.68
C LEU A 178 22.34 -4.43 -19.52
N PRO A 179 23.11 -4.82 -20.54
CA PRO A 179 24.56 -4.66 -20.52
C PRO A 179 24.95 -3.17 -20.63
N LEU A 180 25.98 -2.78 -19.89
CA LEU A 180 26.59 -1.46 -19.94
C LEU A 180 27.82 -1.48 -20.88
N PHE A 181 27.83 -0.63 -21.90
CA PHE A 181 28.89 -0.59 -22.91
C PHE A 181 29.81 0.62 -22.75
N ASP A 182 31.12 0.40 -22.84
CA ASP A 182 32.13 1.47 -22.98
C ASP A 182 32.04 2.12 -24.39
N LEU A 183 32.76 3.23 -24.61
CA LEU A 183 32.86 3.94 -25.90
C LEU A 183 33.32 3.05 -27.06
N ARG A 184 33.97 1.92 -26.75
CA ARG A 184 34.40 0.89 -27.71
C ARG A 184 33.39 -0.25 -27.90
N LEU A 185 32.16 -0.11 -27.41
CA LEU A 185 31.09 -1.11 -27.44
C LEU A 185 31.46 -2.44 -26.74
N ARG A 186 32.34 -2.38 -25.73
CA ARG A 186 32.67 -3.54 -24.88
C ARG A 186 31.75 -3.54 -23.66
N ALA A 187 31.16 -4.70 -23.35
CA ALA A 187 30.38 -4.86 -22.13
C ALA A 187 31.31 -4.76 -20.90
N ILE A 188 31.13 -3.71 -20.10
CA ILE A 188 31.92 -3.42 -18.90
C ILE A 188 31.14 -3.62 -17.60
N GLY A 189 29.83 -3.87 -17.72
CA GLY A 189 28.95 -4.14 -16.59
C GLY A 189 27.54 -4.43 -17.03
N GLN A 190 26.63 -4.39 -16.08
CA GLN A 190 25.19 -4.55 -16.27
C GLN A 190 24.42 -3.59 -15.35
N ILE A 191 23.24 -3.16 -15.80
CA ILE A 191 22.25 -2.43 -15.03
C ILE A 191 20.97 -3.25 -14.96
N SER A 192 20.45 -3.42 -13.75
CA SER A 192 19.23 -4.15 -13.46
C SER A 192 18.22 -3.21 -12.82
N PHE A 193 16.99 -3.24 -13.33
CA PHE A 193 15.89 -2.46 -12.77
C PHE A 193 14.57 -3.20 -12.95
N LYS A 194 13.63 -2.92 -12.04
CA LYS A 194 12.22 -3.29 -12.20
C LYS A 194 11.47 -2.12 -12.81
N PHE A 195 10.40 -2.41 -13.51
CA PHE A 195 9.53 -1.37 -14.03
C PHE A 195 8.07 -1.80 -14.00
N GLN A 196 7.21 -0.79 -13.92
CA GLN A 196 5.76 -0.95 -13.97
C GLN A 196 5.20 0.05 -14.98
N VAL A 197 4.34 -0.44 -15.88
CA VAL A 197 3.66 0.38 -16.88
C VAL A 197 2.19 0.47 -16.51
N ILE A 198 1.73 1.67 -16.16
CA ILE A 198 0.33 1.95 -15.82
C ILE A 198 -0.26 2.81 -16.93
N LYS A 199 -1.23 2.24 -17.64
CA LYS A 199 -1.97 2.92 -18.69
C LYS A 199 -3.11 3.74 -18.07
N PRO A 200 -3.57 4.82 -18.72
CA PRO A 200 -4.76 5.53 -18.28
C PRO A 200 -5.98 4.60 -18.31
N PHE A 201 -7.00 4.94 -17.52
CA PHE A 201 -8.25 4.20 -17.47
C PHE A 201 -8.96 4.26 -18.84
N GLN A 202 -9.29 3.10 -19.41
CA GLN A 202 -9.88 3.02 -20.77
C GLN A 202 -11.42 3.11 -20.78
N GLY A 203 -12.07 3.00 -19.62
CA GLY A 203 -13.52 3.10 -19.51
C GLY A 203 -14.00 4.56 -19.47
N LYS A 204 -15.31 4.75 -19.29
CA LYS A 204 -15.87 6.09 -19.06
C LYS A 204 -15.52 6.51 -17.63
N PRO A 205 -14.75 7.58 -17.38
CA PRO A 205 -14.46 8.06 -16.03
C PRO A 205 -15.70 8.67 -15.38
N LEU A 206 -15.73 8.73 -14.05
CA LEU A 206 -16.74 9.50 -13.31
C LEU A 206 -16.39 11.00 -13.39
N GLU A 207 -17.39 11.86 -13.55
CA GLU A 207 -17.18 13.31 -13.62
C GLU A 207 -16.74 13.86 -12.24
N MET A 208 -15.68 14.67 -12.23
CA MET A 208 -15.08 15.21 -10.98
C MET A 208 -16.00 16.17 -10.23
N THR A 209 -17.02 16.71 -10.91
CA THR A 209 -18.05 17.60 -10.32
C THR A 209 -19.10 16.85 -9.52
N ASP A 210 -19.19 15.53 -9.74
CA ASP A 210 -20.28 14.71 -9.24
C ASP A 210 -19.95 13.99 -7.94
N PHE A 211 -18.67 13.85 -7.60
CA PHE A 211 -18.21 13.17 -6.38
C PHE A 211 -17.19 14.04 -5.67
N GLU A 212 -17.26 14.06 -4.34
CA GLU A 212 -16.18 14.65 -3.53
C GLU A 212 -14.92 13.84 -3.78
N THR A 213 -13.99 14.39 -4.57
CA THR A 213 -12.65 13.85 -4.72
C THR A 213 -12.01 13.82 -3.34
N TYR A 214 -11.49 12.67 -2.94
CA TYR A 214 -10.76 12.53 -1.70
C TYR A 214 -9.50 13.42 -1.74
N TRP A 215 -9.42 14.43 -0.86
CA TRP A 215 -8.25 15.31 -0.75
C TRP A 215 -7.44 15.00 0.50
N LYS A 216 -6.11 15.09 0.35
CA LYS A 216 -5.15 15.09 1.46
C LYS A 216 -4.47 16.46 1.50
N ALA A 217 -4.96 17.37 2.33
CA ALA A 217 -4.38 18.70 2.48
C ALA A 217 -3.41 18.71 3.68
N THR A 218 -2.11 18.54 3.45
CA THR A 218 -1.12 18.63 4.53
C THR A 218 -0.89 20.09 4.95
N SER A 219 -1.37 20.49 6.13
CA SER A 219 -1.02 21.74 6.79
C SER A 219 0.30 21.58 7.55
N GLN A 220 1.23 22.51 7.32
CA GLN A 220 2.47 22.62 8.12
C GLN A 220 2.35 23.67 9.24
N LEU A 221 1.12 24.07 9.60
CA LEU A 221 0.91 25.02 10.70
C LEU A 221 0.99 24.30 12.05
N GLY A 222 2.19 24.18 12.60
CA GLY A 222 2.45 23.64 13.95
C GLY A 222 3.64 22.68 14.00
N HIS A 223 4.13 22.37 15.20
CA HIS A 223 5.24 21.44 15.45
C HIS A 223 4.96 19.97 15.02
N ARG A 224 3.85 19.70 14.35
CA ARG A 224 3.45 18.41 13.79
C ARG A 224 2.82 18.63 12.40
N PRO A 225 3.25 17.92 11.35
CA PRO A 225 2.60 18.00 10.03
C PRO A 225 1.25 17.26 10.07
N CYS A 226 0.14 17.98 9.91
CA CYS A 226 -1.22 17.39 9.93
C CYS A 226 -1.78 17.33 8.50
N ALA A 227 -2.30 16.16 8.09
CA ALA A 227 -3.04 16.01 6.83
C ALA A 227 -4.54 16.20 7.09
N PHE A 228 -5.14 17.22 6.49
CA PHE A 228 -6.57 17.50 6.52
C PHE A 228 -7.25 16.70 5.42
N ILE A 229 -8.13 15.78 5.82
CA ILE A 229 -9.01 15.01 4.94
C ILE A 229 -10.38 15.70 4.97
N THR A 230 -11.10 15.72 3.86
CA THR A 230 -12.50 16.17 3.87
C THR A 230 -13.32 15.25 4.79
N ASP A 231 -13.87 15.82 5.87
CA ASP A 231 -14.58 15.16 6.99
C ASP A 231 -15.71 14.17 6.60
N SER A 232 -16.09 14.10 5.33
CA SER A 232 -17.23 13.35 4.81
C SER A 232 -16.90 11.96 4.23
N SER A 233 -15.63 11.63 3.92
CA SER A 233 -15.34 10.46 3.07
C SER A 233 -14.91 9.18 3.80
N LEU A 234 -14.42 9.25 5.05
CA LEU A 234 -13.90 8.10 5.81
C LEU A 234 -14.53 8.00 7.20
N SER A 235 -15.85 7.94 7.28
CA SER A 235 -16.57 7.72 8.54
C SER A 235 -17.52 6.52 8.41
N GLY A 236 -17.82 5.90 9.54
CA GLY A 236 -18.76 4.78 9.62
C GLY A 236 -18.14 3.41 9.35
N GLU A 237 -19.01 2.46 9.04
CA GLU A 237 -18.68 1.04 8.90
C GLU A 237 -18.67 0.59 7.45
N TYR A 238 -17.69 -0.23 7.10
CA TYR A 238 -17.45 -0.76 5.76
C TYR A 238 -17.38 -2.28 5.82
N ILE A 239 -18.08 -2.95 4.92
CA ILE A 239 -17.91 -4.40 4.73
C ILE A 239 -16.71 -4.65 3.84
N GLN A 240 -15.74 -5.44 4.32
CA GLN A 240 -14.63 -5.91 3.52
C GLN A 240 -15.09 -7.01 2.57
N VAL A 241 -14.75 -6.88 1.28
CA VAL A 241 -14.95 -7.94 0.29
C VAL A 241 -13.64 -8.25 -0.41
N LEU A 242 -13.37 -9.54 -0.60
CA LEU A 242 -12.13 -10.04 -1.19
C LEU A 242 -12.37 -10.34 -2.67
N VAL A 243 -11.74 -9.57 -3.55
CA VAL A 243 -11.92 -9.66 -4.99
C VAL A 243 -10.68 -10.22 -5.68
N GLN A 244 -10.90 -11.21 -6.55
CA GLN A 244 -9.92 -11.86 -7.42
C GLN A 244 -10.34 -11.74 -8.88
N HIS A 245 -9.53 -12.26 -9.79
CA HIS A 245 -9.83 -12.35 -11.21
C HIS A 245 -9.88 -13.80 -11.67
N THR A 246 -10.78 -14.06 -12.62
CA THR A 246 -10.78 -15.26 -13.46
C THR A 246 -9.89 -15.07 -14.68
N CYS A 247 -9.63 -16.13 -15.44
CA CYS A 247 -8.72 -16.09 -16.60
C CYS A 247 -9.24 -15.23 -17.77
N ASP A 248 -10.55 -15.06 -17.87
CA ASP A 248 -11.26 -14.18 -18.80
C ASP A 248 -11.36 -12.72 -18.31
N GLY A 249 -10.77 -12.41 -17.16
CA GLY A 249 -10.66 -11.04 -16.63
C GLY A 249 -11.90 -10.52 -15.92
N VAL A 250 -12.81 -11.41 -15.49
CA VAL A 250 -13.98 -11.05 -14.70
C VAL A 250 -13.60 -10.95 -13.22
N PRO A 251 -13.87 -9.82 -12.54
CA PRO A 251 -13.67 -9.71 -11.09
C PRO A 251 -14.70 -10.53 -10.31
N VAL A 252 -14.23 -11.45 -9.48
CA VAL A 252 -15.04 -12.38 -8.69
C VAL A 252 -14.72 -12.28 -7.20
N LEU A 253 -15.71 -12.52 -6.35
CA LEU A 253 -15.53 -12.56 -4.90
C LEU A 253 -15.14 -13.96 -4.48
N TRP A 254 -13.92 -14.09 -3.94
CA TRP A 254 -13.50 -15.32 -3.29
C TRP A 254 -12.29 -15.07 -2.39
N PRO A 255 -12.28 -15.62 -1.16
CA PRO A 255 -11.23 -15.33 -0.19
C PRO A 255 -10.00 -16.25 -0.26
N ARG A 256 -9.95 -17.26 -1.14
CA ARG A 256 -8.84 -18.24 -1.27
C ARG A 256 -8.17 -18.18 -2.64
N TRP A 257 -6.88 -18.46 -2.79
CA TRP A 257 -6.29 -18.55 -4.14
C TRP A 257 -6.83 -19.71 -4.97
N THR A 258 -7.25 -20.78 -4.30
CA THR A 258 -7.77 -22.01 -4.92
C THR A 258 -9.24 -22.24 -4.57
N LEU A 259 -9.95 -22.82 -5.54
CA LEU A 259 -11.29 -23.36 -5.39
C LEU A 259 -11.16 -24.89 -5.33
N LYS A 260 -11.69 -25.52 -4.27
CA LYS A 260 -11.71 -26.97 -4.14
C LYS A 260 -12.90 -27.52 -4.93
N TYR A 261 -12.65 -28.22 -6.03
CA TYR A 261 -13.67 -28.92 -6.80
C TYR A 261 -13.49 -30.42 -6.63
N PHE A 262 -14.40 -31.07 -5.89
CA PHE A 262 -14.21 -32.42 -5.37
C PHE A 262 -12.89 -32.54 -4.59
N ASP A 263 -11.95 -33.38 -5.05
CA ASP A 263 -10.64 -33.60 -4.42
C ASP A 263 -9.50 -32.83 -5.09
N ILE A 264 -9.81 -31.94 -6.04
CA ILE A 264 -8.82 -31.16 -6.79
C ILE A 264 -8.91 -29.69 -6.38
N GLU A 265 -7.79 -29.09 -6.03
CA GLU A 265 -7.69 -27.64 -5.83
C GLU A 265 -7.29 -26.96 -7.14
N ILE A 266 -8.15 -26.07 -7.64
CA ILE A 266 -7.94 -25.37 -8.91
C ILE A 266 -7.73 -23.88 -8.62
N PRO A 267 -6.65 -23.24 -9.12
CA PRO A 267 -6.46 -21.80 -9.01
C PRO A 267 -7.54 -21.01 -9.73
N ILE A 268 -8.05 -19.95 -9.11
CA ILE A 268 -9.14 -19.14 -9.67
C ILE A 268 -8.69 -18.38 -10.92
N SER A 269 -7.44 -17.92 -10.93
CA SER A 269 -6.79 -17.29 -12.09
C SER A 269 -6.78 -18.17 -13.35
N ARG A 270 -7.06 -19.47 -13.24
CA ARG A 270 -7.15 -20.41 -14.37
C ARG A 270 -8.58 -20.79 -14.77
N LEU A 271 -9.57 -20.47 -13.96
CA LEU A 271 -10.97 -20.76 -14.26
C LEU A 271 -11.56 -19.61 -15.06
N THR A 272 -12.41 -19.93 -16.03
CA THR A 272 -13.32 -18.94 -16.64
C THR A 272 -14.42 -18.60 -15.66
N TYR A 273 -15.10 -17.46 -15.85
CA TYR A 273 -16.21 -17.07 -14.98
C TYR A 273 -17.31 -18.14 -14.89
N ASP A 274 -17.71 -18.72 -16.02
CA ASP A 274 -18.76 -19.75 -16.05
C ASP A 274 -18.36 -21.01 -15.27
N GLN A 275 -17.10 -21.43 -15.40
CA GLN A 275 -16.55 -22.56 -14.65
C GLN A 275 -16.49 -22.26 -13.14
N PHE A 276 -16.10 -21.04 -12.77
CA PHE A 276 -16.05 -20.60 -11.39
C PHE A 276 -17.45 -20.63 -10.74
N ILE A 277 -18.47 -20.10 -11.40
CA ILE A 277 -19.85 -20.10 -10.90
C ILE A 277 -20.41 -21.53 -10.83
N ALA A 278 -20.12 -22.38 -11.80
CA ALA A 278 -20.54 -23.78 -11.80
C ALA A 278 -19.91 -24.57 -10.64
N ALA A 279 -18.60 -24.41 -10.45
CA ALA A 279 -17.86 -25.07 -9.37
C ALA A 279 -18.29 -24.53 -7.99
N GLY A 280 -18.50 -23.22 -7.87
CA GLY A 280 -19.00 -22.59 -6.65
C GLY A 280 -20.43 -23.01 -6.30
N SER A 281 -21.31 -23.15 -7.29
CA SER A 281 -22.70 -23.59 -7.08
C SER A 281 -22.81 -25.00 -6.48
N LEU A 282 -21.82 -25.87 -6.71
CA LEU A 282 -21.79 -27.24 -6.19
C LEU A 282 -21.28 -27.32 -4.75
N LEU A 283 -20.54 -26.31 -4.29
CA LEU A 283 -20.02 -26.24 -2.93
C LEU A 283 -21.01 -25.57 -1.95
N VAL A 284 -22.01 -24.86 -2.47
CA VAL A 284 -22.86 -23.98 -1.68
C VAL A 284 -24.29 -24.49 -1.64
N GLU A 285 -24.67 -25.10 -0.51
CA GLU A 285 -26.04 -25.55 -0.21
C GLU A 285 -27.04 -24.38 0.03
N ARG A 286 -26.60 -23.12 0.01
CA ARG A 286 -27.36 -21.96 0.52
C ARG A 286 -27.52 -20.78 -0.45
N LYS A 287 -27.93 -21.03 -1.69
CA LYS A 287 -28.33 -19.95 -2.63
C LYS A 287 -29.47 -19.07 -2.08
N GLN A 288 -30.29 -19.60 -1.17
CA GLN A 288 -31.40 -18.87 -0.54
C GLN A 288 -30.90 -17.72 0.36
N ASP A 289 -29.73 -17.86 0.98
CA ASP A 289 -29.17 -16.81 1.84
C ASP A 289 -28.74 -15.57 1.02
N LEU A 290 -28.23 -15.79 -0.20
CA LEU A 290 -27.87 -14.70 -1.13
C LEU A 290 -29.08 -13.91 -1.60
N LEU A 291 -30.20 -14.59 -1.88
CA LEU A 291 -31.42 -13.95 -2.34
C LEU A 291 -32.09 -13.11 -1.25
N ASN A 292 -31.83 -13.42 0.02
CA ASN A 292 -32.35 -12.68 1.16
C ASN A 292 -31.46 -11.48 1.57
N LEU A 293 -30.24 -11.34 1.02
CA LEU A 293 -29.33 -10.23 1.31
C LEU A 293 -29.95 -8.82 1.18
N PRO A 294 -30.77 -8.52 0.14
CA PRO A 294 -31.38 -7.19 0.00
C PRO A 294 -32.38 -6.86 1.11
N SER A 295 -32.91 -7.87 1.80
CA SER A 295 -33.90 -7.74 2.88
C SER A 295 -33.30 -7.74 4.28
N GLN A 296 -31.98 -7.99 4.42
CA GLN A 296 -31.31 -8.00 5.71
C GLN A 296 -31.11 -6.57 6.23
N SER A 297 -31.19 -6.42 7.56
CA SER A 297 -30.94 -5.15 8.24
C SER A 297 -29.47 -4.74 8.13
N ILE A 298 -29.24 -3.42 8.11
CA ILE A 298 -27.89 -2.80 8.03
C ILE A 298 -27.03 -3.18 9.25
N GLU A 299 -27.65 -3.61 10.36
CA GLU A 299 -27.00 -3.94 11.63
C GLU A 299 -26.20 -5.25 11.61
N ASN A 300 -26.48 -6.18 10.67
CA ASN A 300 -25.83 -7.49 10.61
C ASN A 300 -24.69 -7.58 9.57
N LEU A 301 -23.81 -6.57 9.51
CA LEU A 301 -22.69 -6.51 8.55
C LEU A 301 -21.78 -7.77 8.58
N ALA A 302 -21.57 -8.33 9.78
CA ALA A 302 -20.75 -9.53 9.97
C ALA A 302 -21.34 -10.78 9.29
N GLU A 303 -22.67 -10.93 9.33
CA GLU A 303 -23.36 -12.07 8.69
C GLU A 303 -23.32 -11.91 7.18
N ILE A 304 -23.53 -10.69 6.68
CA ILE A 304 -23.41 -10.36 5.25
C ILE A 304 -22.01 -10.70 4.74
N HIS A 305 -20.95 -10.32 5.46
CA HIS A 305 -19.58 -10.69 5.08
C HIS A 305 -19.36 -12.22 5.05
N GLN A 306 -19.90 -12.96 6.03
CA GLN A 306 -19.80 -14.42 6.05
C GLN A 306 -20.55 -15.07 4.88
N ILE A 307 -21.71 -14.52 4.49
CA ILE A 307 -22.46 -14.99 3.33
C ILE A 307 -21.63 -14.72 2.06
N LEU A 308 -21.15 -13.50 1.87
CA LEU A 308 -20.38 -13.12 0.67
C LEU A 308 -19.07 -13.91 0.53
N SER A 309 -18.35 -14.15 1.62
CA SER A 309 -17.07 -14.89 1.60
C SER A 309 -17.23 -16.39 1.31
N ARG A 310 -18.43 -16.96 1.49
CA ARG A 310 -18.72 -18.38 1.22
C ARG A 310 -19.32 -18.63 -0.15
N ASN A 311 -19.78 -17.58 -0.83
CA ASN A 311 -20.50 -17.70 -2.07
C ASN A 311 -19.62 -17.25 -3.25
N ALA A 312 -19.67 -18.01 -4.34
CA ALA A 312 -19.05 -17.63 -5.60
C ALA A 312 -19.98 -16.66 -6.36
N ILE A 313 -19.60 -15.39 -6.41
CA ILE A 313 -20.37 -14.32 -7.05
C ILE A 313 -19.43 -13.34 -7.77
N SER A 314 -19.93 -12.66 -8.81
CA SER A 314 -19.19 -11.58 -9.45
C SER A 314 -19.20 -10.31 -8.59
N LEU A 315 -18.23 -9.42 -8.79
CA LEU A 315 -18.24 -8.10 -8.15
C LEU A 315 -19.48 -7.29 -8.54
N LYS A 316 -19.91 -7.41 -9.80
CA LYS A 316 -21.09 -6.70 -10.32
C LYS A 316 -22.36 -7.13 -9.60
N ASP A 317 -22.63 -8.43 -9.56
CA ASP A 317 -23.85 -8.96 -8.94
C ASP A 317 -23.86 -8.68 -7.43
N MET A 318 -22.70 -8.74 -6.78
CA MET A 318 -22.60 -8.41 -5.36
C MET A 318 -22.99 -6.95 -5.08
N LEU A 319 -22.50 -6.00 -5.89
CA LEU A 319 -22.81 -4.58 -5.70
C LEU A 319 -24.31 -4.31 -5.90
N GLU A 320 -24.94 -4.99 -6.86
CA GLU A 320 -26.39 -4.92 -7.12
C GLU A 320 -27.24 -5.55 -6.00
N LEU A 321 -26.77 -6.64 -5.39
CA LEU A 321 -27.48 -7.32 -4.28
C LEU A 321 -27.31 -6.62 -2.93
N LEU A 322 -26.22 -5.87 -2.74
CA LEU A 322 -25.92 -5.25 -1.45
C LEU A 322 -26.89 -4.09 -1.15
N PRO A 323 -27.45 -3.99 0.06
CA PRO A 323 -28.25 -2.83 0.49
C PRO A 323 -27.54 -1.49 0.31
N LYS A 324 -28.28 -0.47 -0.13
CA LYS A 324 -27.73 0.86 -0.52
C LYS A 324 -26.99 1.62 0.59
N GLY A 325 -27.37 1.43 1.86
CA GLY A 325 -26.78 2.13 3.01
C GLY A 325 -25.48 1.53 3.53
N ILE A 326 -25.01 0.42 2.94
CA ILE A 326 -23.79 -0.26 3.38
C ILE A 326 -22.61 0.23 2.54
N ASN A 327 -21.57 0.70 3.23
CA ASN A 327 -20.29 1.05 2.61
C ASN A 327 -19.42 -0.18 2.40
N VAL A 328 -18.52 -0.12 1.41
CA VAL A 328 -17.76 -1.31 0.97
C VAL A 328 -16.27 -1.00 0.92
N ASN A 329 -15.49 -1.87 1.57
CA ASN A 329 -14.04 -1.93 1.39
C ASN A 329 -13.72 -3.08 0.41
N ILE A 330 -13.34 -2.73 -0.81
CA ILE A 330 -12.94 -3.69 -1.84
C ILE A 330 -11.46 -4.02 -1.65
N GLN A 331 -11.19 -5.17 -1.04
CA GLN A 331 -9.85 -5.70 -0.89
C GLN A 331 -9.47 -6.53 -2.11
N ILE A 332 -8.48 -6.06 -2.85
CA ILE A 332 -8.06 -6.66 -4.12
C ILE A 332 -6.92 -7.62 -3.86
N LEU A 333 -7.14 -8.88 -4.24
CA LEU A 333 -6.17 -9.94 -4.17
C LEU A 333 -5.47 -10.04 -5.54
N TYR A 334 -4.21 -9.63 -5.57
CA TYR A 334 -3.36 -9.75 -6.75
C TYR A 334 -2.02 -10.39 -6.33
N PRO A 335 -1.70 -11.59 -6.83
CA PRO A 335 -0.57 -12.34 -6.33
C PRO A 335 0.75 -11.70 -6.77
N SER A 336 1.76 -11.78 -5.91
CA SER A 336 3.13 -11.39 -6.29
C SER A 336 3.75 -12.41 -7.26
N ARG A 337 4.84 -12.04 -7.93
CA ARG A 337 5.58 -12.98 -8.80
C ARG A 337 6.15 -14.17 -8.04
N VAL A 338 6.46 -13.98 -6.75
CA VAL A 338 6.97 -15.04 -5.88
C VAL A 338 5.83 -16.00 -5.52
N GLU A 339 4.66 -15.47 -5.14
CA GLU A 339 3.45 -16.26 -4.86
C GLU A 339 2.97 -17.02 -6.09
N GLU A 340 2.94 -16.37 -7.26
CA GLU A 340 2.52 -16.97 -8.52
C GLU A 340 3.33 -18.24 -8.82
N LYS A 341 4.65 -18.18 -8.57
CA LYS A 341 5.57 -19.32 -8.72
C LYS A 341 5.39 -20.37 -7.62
N LYS A 342 5.26 -19.95 -6.36
CA LYS A 342 5.13 -20.83 -5.18
C LYS A 342 3.83 -21.65 -5.22
N LEU A 343 2.72 -21.00 -5.57
CA LEU A 343 1.38 -21.58 -5.58
C LEU A 343 0.94 -22.06 -6.97
N HIS A 344 1.82 -21.94 -7.96
CA HIS A 344 1.57 -22.33 -9.35
C HIS A 344 0.27 -21.74 -9.93
N LEU A 345 -0.02 -20.46 -9.63
CA LEU A 345 -1.28 -19.80 -10.02
C LEU A 345 -1.40 -19.59 -11.54
N GLY A 346 -0.29 -19.71 -12.28
CA GLY A 346 -0.26 -19.47 -13.72
C GLY A 346 -0.13 -17.99 -14.06
N PRO A 347 -0.07 -17.63 -15.36
CA PRO A 347 0.15 -16.26 -15.76
C PRO A 347 -0.98 -15.38 -15.22
N THR A 348 -0.59 -14.38 -14.45
CA THR A 348 -1.51 -13.41 -13.88
C THR A 348 -1.96 -12.41 -14.93
N LEU A 349 -3.24 -12.04 -14.87
CA LEU A 349 -3.82 -11.05 -15.79
C LEU A 349 -3.08 -9.71 -15.67
N ASN A 350 -2.99 -8.97 -16.77
CA ASN A 350 -2.43 -7.62 -16.75
C ASN A 350 -3.07 -6.75 -15.66
N ILE A 351 -2.23 -6.14 -14.82
CA ILE A 351 -2.65 -5.20 -13.77
C ILE A 351 -3.58 -4.13 -14.34
N ASN A 352 -3.30 -3.64 -15.55
CA ASN A 352 -4.13 -2.64 -16.20
C ASN A 352 -5.52 -3.18 -16.55
N VAL A 353 -5.60 -4.35 -17.18
CA VAL A 353 -6.88 -4.97 -17.56
C VAL A 353 -7.71 -5.26 -16.31
N PHE A 354 -7.08 -5.80 -15.26
CA PHE A 354 -7.79 -6.11 -14.02
C PHE A 354 -8.29 -4.86 -13.29
N SER A 355 -7.43 -3.84 -13.15
CA SER A 355 -7.84 -2.56 -12.54
C SER A 355 -8.92 -1.86 -13.35
N ASP A 356 -8.85 -1.88 -14.69
CA ASP A 356 -9.89 -1.31 -15.55
C ASP A 356 -11.22 -2.05 -15.39
N ALA A 357 -11.21 -3.38 -15.30
CA ALA A 357 -12.42 -4.18 -15.08
C ALA A 357 -13.08 -3.85 -13.73
N ILE A 358 -12.30 -3.75 -12.66
CA ILE A 358 -12.83 -3.38 -11.32
C ILE A 358 -13.40 -1.95 -11.36
N LEU A 359 -12.64 -1.00 -11.87
CA LEU A 359 -13.05 0.40 -11.91
C LEU A 359 -14.28 0.61 -12.78
N SER A 360 -14.39 -0.07 -13.93
CA SER A 360 -15.58 0.00 -14.78
C SER A 360 -16.82 -0.46 -14.01
N ILE A 361 -16.76 -1.61 -13.34
CA ILE A 361 -17.89 -2.15 -12.56
C ILE A 361 -18.28 -1.20 -11.43
N VAL A 362 -17.30 -0.66 -10.70
CA VAL A 362 -17.55 0.26 -9.58
C VAL A 362 -18.15 1.58 -10.07
N PHE A 363 -17.61 2.16 -11.15
CA PHE A 363 -18.11 3.41 -11.73
C PHE A 363 -19.50 3.27 -12.33
N ASP A 364 -19.77 2.17 -13.02
CA ASP A 364 -21.09 1.89 -13.58
C ASP A 364 -22.12 1.68 -12.46
N HIS A 365 -21.75 0.96 -11.40
CA HIS A 365 -22.60 0.83 -10.21
C HIS A 365 -22.88 2.21 -9.57
N ALA A 366 -21.87 3.05 -9.39
CA ALA A 366 -22.04 4.39 -8.81
C ALA A 366 -22.98 5.27 -9.65
N ARG A 367 -22.90 5.20 -10.99
CA ARG A 367 -23.82 5.88 -11.91
C ARG A 367 -25.25 5.39 -11.75
N VAL A 368 -25.46 4.07 -11.80
CA VAL A 368 -26.78 3.46 -11.68
C VAL A 368 -27.43 3.78 -10.34
N LEU A 369 -26.65 3.76 -9.26
CA LEU A 369 -27.12 4.10 -7.92
C LEU A 369 -27.62 5.56 -7.87
N ARG A 370 -26.87 6.50 -8.43
CA ARG A 370 -27.22 7.92 -8.48
C ARG A 370 -28.42 8.21 -9.40
N GLU A 371 -28.48 7.58 -10.58
CA GLU A 371 -29.60 7.73 -11.51
C GLU A 371 -30.93 7.26 -10.90
N ARG A 372 -30.90 6.16 -10.14
CA ARG A 372 -32.09 5.62 -9.47
C ARG A 372 -32.40 6.35 -8.16
N PHE A 373 -31.37 6.80 -7.45
CA PHE A 373 -31.48 7.40 -6.11
C PHE A 373 -30.50 8.57 -5.97
N PRO A 374 -30.94 9.81 -6.25
CA PRO A 374 -30.08 10.99 -6.18
C PRO A 374 -29.43 11.23 -4.80
N ASP A 375 -30.13 10.83 -3.73
CA ASP A 375 -29.69 11.06 -2.33
C ASP A 375 -28.87 9.90 -1.74
N ALA A 376 -28.74 8.77 -2.44
CA ALA A 376 -27.99 7.62 -1.95
C ALA A 376 -26.60 7.59 -2.57
N MET A 377 -25.56 7.78 -1.77
CA MET A 377 -24.17 7.55 -2.17
C MET A 377 -23.57 6.46 -1.29
N ARG A 378 -23.01 5.42 -1.92
CA ARG A 378 -22.25 4.38 -1.23
C ARG A 378 -20.78 4.76 -1.21
N SER A 379 -20.19 4.85 -0.02
CA SER A 379 -18.74 5.06 0.12
C SER A 379 -17.99 3.77 -0.19
N ILE A 380 -16.96 3.86 -1.03
CA ILE A 380 -16.13 2.73 -1.45
C ILE A 380 -14.67 3.04 -1.14
N VAL A 381 -13.98 2.08 -0.53
CA VAL A 381 -12.55 2.14 -0.22
C VAL A 381 -11.85 0.98 -0.92
N PHE A 382 -10.68 1.23 -1.50
CA PHE A 382 -9.84 0.16 -2.06
C PHE A 382 -8.72 -0.19 -1.08
N SER A 383 -8.47 -1.48 -0.91
CA SER A 383 -7.33 -1.98 -0.13
C SER A 383 -6.62 -3.13 -0.84
N SER A 384 -5.31 -3.27 -0.69
CA SER A 384 -4.58 -4.45 -1.17
C SER A 384 -3.27 -4.62 -0.41
N HIS A 385 -2.77 -5.86 -0.32
CA HIS A 385 -1.42 -6.14 0.15
C HIS A 385 -0.36 -5.89 -0.93
N ASN A 386 -0.78 -5.82 -2.21
CA ASN A 386 0.16 -5.63 -3.30
C ASN A 386 0.27 -4.14 -3.66
N ALA A 387 1.44 -3.57 -3.43
CA ALA A 387 1.71 -2.16 -3.72
C ALA A 387 1.45 -1.80 -5.19
N THR A 388 1.69 -2.72 -6.13
CA THR A 388 1.64 -2.43 -7.57
C THR A 388 0.21 -2.20 -8.06
N ILE A 389 -0.76 -2.98 -7.57
CA ILE A 389 -2.18 -2.78 -7.88
C ILE A 389 -2.73 -1.54 -7.17
N CYS A 390 -2.32 -1.26 -5.92
CA CYS A 390 -2.66 -0.02 -5.24
C CYS A 390 -2.17 1.20 -6.03
N THR A 391 -0.93 1.15 -6.53
CA THR A 391 -0.39 2.22 -7.38
C THR A 391 -1.21 2.37 -8.66
N ALA A 392 -1.54 1.27 -9.34
CA ALA A 392 -2.34 1.32 -10.56
C ALA A 392 -3.72 1.92 -10.33
N LEU A 393 -4.43 1.49 -9.27
CA LEU A 393 -5.74 2.04 -8.91
C LEU A 393 -5.65 3.51 -8.55
N ASN A 394 -4.65 3.91 -7.75
CA ASN A 394 -4.50 5.30 -7.38
C ASN A 394 -4.23 6.18 -8.61
N TRP A 395 -3.38 5.76 -9.54
CA TRP A 395 -3.11 6.56 -10.75
C TRP A 395 -4.26 6.56 -11.76
N LYS A 396 -5.19 5.60 -11.70
CA LYS A 396 -6.31 5.51 -12.65
C LYS A 396 -7.56 6.27 -12.21
N GLN A 397 -7.68 6.62 -10.93
CA GLN A 397 -8.86 7.33 -10.43
C GLN A 397 -8.53 8.24 -9.22
N PRO A 398 -9.22 9.39 -9.07
CA PRO A 398 -9.07 10.27 -7.91
C PRO A 398 -10.25 10.27 -6.92
N ASN A 399 -11.30 9.47 -7.16
CA ASN A 399 -12.57 9.55 -6.42
C ASN A 399 -12.60 8.69 -5.15
N TYR A 400 -11.89 7.56 -5.13
CA TYR A 400 -11.92 6.59 -4.06
C TYR A 400 -10.54 6.45 -3.40
N PRO A 401 -10.47 6.43 -2.05
CA PRO A 401 -9.21 6.29 -1.35
C PRO A 401 -8.64 4.88 -1.48
N VAL A 402 -7.31 4.81 -1.55
CA VAL A 402 -6.54 3.56 -1.65
C VAL A 402 -5.68 3.37 -0.41
N PHE A 403 -5.79 2.21 0.23
CA PHE A 403 -4.99 1.78 1.38
C PHE A 403 -4.06 0.63 1.01
N LEU A 404 -2.83 0.67 1.52
CA LEU A 404 -1.86 -0.42 1.40
C LEU A 404 -1.86 -1.24 2.70
N CYS A 405 -2.18 -2.52 2.59
CA CYS A 405 -2.14 -3.46 3.72
C CYS A 405 -0.74 -4.04 3.87
N ASN A 406 -0.22 -4.11 5.10
CA ASN A 406 1.07 -4.71 5.41
C ASN A 406 0.97 -5.73 6.55
N ASP A 407 1.42 -6.96 6.25
CA ASP A 407 1.35 -8.13 7.11
C ASP A 407 2.75 -8.62 7.52
N LEU A 408 3.47 -7.83 8.34
CA LEU A 408 4.85 -8.15 8.75
C LEU A 408 4.98 -9.33 9.75
N ASP A 409 3.89 -9.85 10.35
CA ASP A 409 3.97 -10.81 11.48
C ASP A 409 3.12 -12.10 11.33
N ARG A 410 2.72 -12.48 10.10
CA ARG A 410 1.77 -13.61 9.91
C ARG A 410 2.36 -15.01 9.93
N ASN A 411 3.68 -15.16 9.83
CA ASN A 411 4.32 -16.48 9.73
C ASN A 411 4.31 -17.28 11.04
N SER A 412 3.79 -16.74 12.15
CA SER A 412 3.89 -17.36 13.49
C SER A 412 2.62 -18.09 13.98
N THR A 413 1.45 -17.95 13.33
CA THR A 413 0.20 -18.51 13.87
C THR A 413 -0.26 -19.78 13.14
N THR A 414 -0.08 -20.91 13.83
CA THR A 414 -0.48 -22.29 13.45
C THR A 414 -1.99 -22.55 13.48
N GLY A 415 -2.84 -21.53 13.29
CA GLY A 415 -4.29 -21.64 13.49
C GLY A 415 -5.14 -20.69 12.62
N SER A 416 -4.73 -20.43 11.39
CA SER A 416 -5.38 -19.46 10.52
C SER A 416 -6.68 -19.99 9.86
N LEU A 417 -7.71 -19.13 9.79
CA LEU A 417 -8.99 -19.43 9.13
C LEU A 417 -8.77 -19.60 7.61
N PRO A 418 -9.68 -20.26 6.86
CA PRO A 418 -9.44 -20.56 5.43
C PRO A 418 -9.14 -19.34 4.55
N TRP A 419 -9.67 -18.16 4.89
CA TRP A 419 -9.50 -16.88 4.17
C TRP A 419 -8.19 -16.15 4.49
N ASP A 420 -7.45 -16.62 5.50
CA ASP A 420 -6.14 -16.06 5.87
C ASP A 420 -5.03 -16.48 4.91
N ARG A 421 -5.18 -17.65 4.25
CA ARG A 421 -4.14 -18.22 3.38
C ARG A 421 -4.01 -17.52 2.02
N ALA A 422 -5.00 -16.74 1.58
CA ALA A 422 -4.90 -15.94 0.35
C ALA A 422 -4.17 -14.61 0.54
N ARG A 423 -3.83 -14.26 1.78
CA ARG A 423 -3.21 -12.99 2.15
C ARG A 423 -1.71 -13.15 2.43
N GLU A 424 -1.11 -14.29 2.10
CA GLU A 424 0.35 -14.50 2.12
C GLU A 424 1.01 -13.67 0.99
N GLY A 425 1.11 -12.36 1.22
CA GLY A 425 1.77 -11.39 0.35
C GLY A 425 3.29 -11.31 0.57
N GLU A 426 4.00 -10.61 -0.33
CA GLU A 426 5.36 -10.13 -0.06
C GLU A 426 5.39 -9.32 1.26
N THR A 427 6.22 -9.74 2.21
CA THR A 427 6.40 -9.02 3.48
C THR A 427 7.22 -7.76 3.23
N LEU A 428 6.54 -6.61 3.16
CA LEU A 428 7.19 -5.30 3.07
C LEU A 428 7.54 -4.81 4.47
N SER A 429 8.71 -4.17 4.63
CA SER A 429 8.99 -3.45 5.87
C SER A 429 7.98 -2.31 6.06
N ILE A 430 7.72 -1.91 7.30
CA ILE A 430 6.80 -0.79 7.58
C ILE A 430 7.36 0.51 6.99
N LYS A 431 8.69 0.67 7.07
CA LYS A 431 9.42 1.78 6.45
C LYS A 431 9.16 1.86 4.94
N GLU A 432 9.31 0.75 4.23
CA GLU A 432 9.06 0.70 2.78
C GLU A 432 7.58 0.89 2.46
N ALA A 433 6.66 0.28 3.20
CA ALA A 433 5.23 0.45 3.01
C ALA A 433 4.81 1.93 3.17
N ALA A 434 5.27 2.59 4.23
CA ALA A 434 5.00 4.01 4.47
C ALA A 434 5.61 4.91 3.40
N LYS A 435 6.83 4.59 2.95
CA LYS A 435 7.48 5.28 1.84
C LYS A 435 6.71 5.12 0.52
N ILE A 436 6.34 3.90 0.13
CA ILE A 436 5.55 3.63 -1.08
C ILE A 436 4.23 4.38 -1.03
N ALA A 437 3.56 4.37 0.13
CA ALA A 437 2.32 5.08 0.34
C ALA A 437 2.49 6.60 0.18
N LYS A 438 3.56 7.17 0.73
CA LYS A 438 3.88 8.59 0.59
C LYS A 438 4.23 8.96 -0.86
N GLU A 439 5.08 8.17 -1.52
CA GLU A 439 5.52 8.43 -2.91
C GLU A 439 4.38 8.35 -3.92
N ASN A 440 3.42 7.46 -3.69
CA ASN A 440 2.25 7.30 -4.56
C ASN A 440 1.01 8.05 -4.07
N ASN A 441 1.12 8.86 -3.01
CA ASN A 441 0.00 9.60 -2.41
C ASN A 441 -1.20 8.72 -2.01
N PHE A 442 -0.94 7.55 -1.42
CA PHE A 442 -2.00 6.73 -0.83
C PHE A 442 -2.61 7.42 0.39
N MET A 443 -3.85 7.03 0.69
CA MET A 443 -4.57 7.54 1.85
C MET A 443 -3.89 7.09 3.15
N GLY A 444 -3.64 5.79 3.25
CA GLY A 444 -3.22 5.19 4.50
C GLY A 444 -2.65 3.79 4.36
N LEU A 445 -2.29 3.24 5.51
CA LEU A 445 -1.79 1.90 5.68
C LEU A 445 -2.73 1.09 6.58
N CYS A 446 -2.89 -0.19 6.28
CA CYS A 446 -3.46 -1.16 7.21
C CYS A 446 -2.34 -2.02 7.79
N CYS A 447 -2.18 -2.06 9.10
CA CYS A 447 -1.13 -2.80 9.80
C CYS A 447 -1.73 -3.75 10.85
N ASN A 448 -1.09 -4.88 11.08
CA ASN A 448 -1.52 -5.84 12.11
C ASN A 448 -1.55 -5.20 13.52
N SER A 449 -2.62 -5.44 14.29
CA SER A 449 -2.77 -4.90 15.64
C SER A 449 -1.64 -5.34 16.58
N ARG A 450 -1.18 -6.59 16.51
CA ARG A 450 -0.13 -7.13 17.39
C ARG A 450 1.20 -6.41 17.22
N LEU A 451 1.52 -6.03 15.99
CA LEU A 451 2.74 -5.29 15.66
C LEU A 451 2.75 -3.91 16.31
N LEU A 452 1.60 -3.24 16.29
CA LEU A 452 1.41 -1.92 16.87
C LEU A 452 1.30 -1.97 18.40
N GLU A 453 0.76 -3.05 18.98
CA GLU A 453 0.79 -3.31 20.42
C GLU A 453 2.22 -3.55 20.94
N LEU A 454 3.03 -4.29 20.18
CA LEU A 454 4.44 -4.55 20.52
C LEU A 454 5.28 -3.27 20.42
N VAL A 455 5.02 -2.42 19.43
CA VAL A 455 5.77 -1.18 19.21
C VAL A 455 4.82 0.00 18.92
N PRO A 456 4.24 0.63 19.95
CA PRO A 456 3.31 1.75 19.78
C PRO A 456 3.93 2.98 19.08
N ALA A 457 5.26 3.18 19.22
CA ALA A 457 5.99 4.27 18.56
C ALA A 457 5.93 4.23 17.02
N LEU A 458 5.53 3.09 16.43
CA LEU A 458 5.28 2.99 14.99
C LEU A 458 4.08 3.83 14.56
N VAL A 459 3.05 3.96 15.41
CA VAL A 459 1.86 4.76 15.14
C VAL A 459 2.24 6.21 14.88
N GLU A 460 3.00 6.82 15.80
CA GLU A 460 3.51 8.18 15.64
C GLU A 460 4.37 8.32 14.37
N SER A 461 5.21 7.34 14.08
CA SER A 461 6.11 7.36 12.92
C SER A 461 5.34 7.36 11.59
N ILE A 462 4.25 6.59 11.49
CA ILE A 462 3.38 6.54 10.32
C ILE A 462 2.55 7.83 10.20
N LYS A 463 2.03 8.31 11.33
CA LYS A 463 1.25 9.55 11.41
C LYS A 463 2.04 10.80 11.04
N ILE A 464 3.32 10.89 11.41
CA ILE A 464 4.23 11.97 10.98
C ILE A 464 4.37 12.03 9.44
N GLN A 465 4.18 10.91 8.74
CA GLN A 465 4.15 10.88 7.27
C GLN A 465 2.79 11.32 6.69
N GLY A 466 1.83 11.69 7.55
CA GLY A 466 0.49 12.12 7.22
C GLY A 466 -0.42 10.99 6.75
N LEU A 467 -0.11 9.73 7.03
CA LEU A 467 -0.89 8.57 6.56
C LEU A 467 -1.99 8.21 7.58
N VAL A 468 -3.18 7.86 7.07
CA VAL A 468 -4.23 7.25 7.89
C VAL A 468 -3.80 5.84 8.30
N LEU A 469 -3.96 5.49 9.56
CA LEU A 469 -3.57 4.18 10.07
C LEU A 469 -4.79 3.36 10.47
N VAL A 470 -4.96 2.20 9.83
CA VAL A 470 -5.96 1.20 10.17
C VAL A 470 -5.28 0.01 10.83
N THR A 471 -5.78 -0.46 11.97
CA THR A 471 -5.33 -1.70 12.60
C THR A 471 -6.11 -2.89 12.07
N ASP A 472 -5.43 -4.02 11.84
CA ASP A 472 -6.07 -5.28 11.48
C ASP A 472 -6.00 -6.28 12.65
N GLU A 473 -7.16 -6.60 13.25
CA GLU A 473 -7.27 -7.40 14.48
C GLU A 473 -7.32 -8.92 14.25
N LEU A 474 -6.71 -9.41 13.15
CA LEU A 474 -6.81 -10.83 12.76
C LEU A 474 -6.26 -11.82 13.80
N ALA A 475 -5.47 -11.39 14.80
CA ALA A 475 -4.59 -12.29 15.54
C ALA A 475 -4.61 -12.22 17.11
N GLY A 476 -5.70 -11.82 17.77
CA GLY A 476 -5.87 -12.02 19.23
C GLY A 476 -6.61 -13.32 19.64
N PRO A 477 -6.15 -14.16 20.58
CA PRO A 477 -6.92 -15.30 21.08
C PRO A 477 -8.01 -14.83 22.07
N GLY A 478 -9.30 -15.04 21.73
CA GLY A 478 -10.46 -14.71 22.59
C GLY A 478 -10.75 -13.21 22.66
N SER A 479 -12.00 -12.70 22.66
CA SER A 479 -13.26 -13.25 23.13
C SER A 479 -14.39 -12.98 22.13
N LEU A 480 -15.24 -13.99 21.93
CA LEU A 480 -16.58 -13.86 21.34
C LEU A 480 -17.57 -13.33 22.40
N ASP A 481 -17.17 -12.34 23.20
CA ASP A 481 -18.09 -11.74 24.17
C ASP A 481 -18.85 -10.60 23.49
N ARG A 482 -20.09 -10.95 23.12
CA ARG A 482 -21.12 -10.08 22.54
C ARG A 482 -21.53 -8.86 23.40
N ASN A 483 -20.79 -8.48 24.45
CA ASN A 483 -21.23 -7.45 25.42
C ASN A 483 -20.12 -6.56 26.02
N ASN A 484 -18.93 -6.44 25.42
CA ASN A 484 -17.92 -5.46 25.87
C ASN A 484 -17.53 -4.48 24.76
N ASP A 485 -18.32 -3.42 24.60
CA ASP A 485 -18.08 -2.26 23.72
C ASP A 485 -16.87 -1.38 24.15
N LEU A 486 -15.97 -1.85 25.01
CA LEU A 486 -14.93 -1.00 25.62
C LEU A 486 -13.53 -1.61 25.70
N VAL A 487 -13.26 -2.76 25.07
CA VAL A 487 -11.90 -3.32 25.04
C VAL A 487 -11.56 -3.85 23.65
N SER A 488 -11.19 -2.94 22.75
CA SER A 488 -10.43 -3.24 21.53
C SER A 488 -9.40 -2.12 21.45
N CYS A 489 -8.12 -2.45 21.57
CA CYS A 489 -6.99 -1.53 21.72
C CYS A 489 -7.16 -0.24 20.91
N ALA A 490 -7.69 0.81 21.54
CA ALA A 490 -7.50 2.18 21.08
C ALA A 490 -6.05 2.54 21.44
N LEU A 491 -5.11 1.97 20.69
CA LEU A 491 -3.76 2.53 20.62
C LEU A 491 -3.95 3.99 20.22
N GLU A 492 -3.49 4.90 21.08
CA GLU A 492 -3.62 6.34 20.83
C GLU A 492 -3.07 6.67 19.43
N GLY A 493 -3.91 7.25 18.57
CA GLY A 493 -3.54 7.64 17.21
C GLY A 493 -3.85 6.64 16.09
N VAL A 494 -4.65 5.58 16.33
CA VAL A 494 -5.20 4.74 15.25
C VAL A 494 -6.52 5.35 14.73
N ASP A 495 -6.72 5.38 13.41
CA ASP A 495 -7.89 6.02 12.77
C ASP A 495 -9.03 5.05 12.47
N GLY A 496 -8.74 3.75 12.37
CA GLY A 496 -9.73 2.75 12.06
C GLY A 496 -9.32 1.35 12.48
N VAL A 497 -10.30 0.48 12.63
CA VAL A 497 -10.11 -0.91 13.09
C VAL A 497 -10.83 -1.85 12.12
N LEU A 498 -10.07 -2.76 11.51
CA LEU A 498 -10.59 -3.90 10.76
C LEU A 498 -10.73 -5.09 11.70
N ARG A 499 -11.98 -5.47 11.97
CA ARG A 499 -12.32 -6.60 12.83
C ARG A 499 -12.31 -7.90 12.02
N ARG A 500 -12.10 -9.03 12.70
CA ARG A 500 -12.14 -10.39 12.12
C ARG A 500 -13.43 -10.75 11.40
N ASN A 501 -14.53 -10.12 11.79
CA ASN A 501 -15.82 -10.34 11.14
C ASN A 501 -15.90 -9.68 9.76
N GLY A 502 -14.83 -9.04 9.28
CA GLY A 502 -14.76 -8.35 7.99
C GLY A 502 -15.38 -6.96 8.00
N VAL A 503 -15.61 -6.39 9.20
CA VAL A 503 -16.13 -5.03 9.33
C VAL A 503 -14.96 -4.09 9.63
N LEU A 504 -14.76 -3.12 8.73
CA LEU A 504 -13.84 -2.00 8.91
C LEU A 504 -14.61 -0.81 9.48
N ARG A 505 -14.24 -0.34 10.66
CA ARG A 505 -14.85 0.83 11.28
C ARG A 505 -13.81 1.96 11.36
N PHE A 506 -14.12 3.11 10.79
CA PHE A 506 -13.35 4.33 11.01
C PHE A 506 -13.85 5.06 12.25
N LEU A 507 -12.94 5.60 13.06
CA LEU A 507 -13.28 6.37 14.25
C LEU A 507 -13.72 7.79 13.81
N GLU A 508 -14.80 8.30 14.43
CA GLU A 508 -15.46 9.54 14.01
C GLU A 508 -14.58 10.80 14.11
N THR A 509 -13.48 10.74 14.88
CA THR A 509 -12.39 11.70 14.77
C THR A 509 -11.17 10.99 14.17
N VAL A 510 -10.96 11.18 12.87
CA VAL A 510 -9.67 10.89 12.25
C VAL A 510 -8.71 11.99 12.69
N ASP A 511 -8.30 11.94 13.96
CA ASP A 511 -7.34 12.86 14.53
C ASP A 511 -5.94 12.48 13.99
N ILE A 512 -5.39 13.33 13.11
CA ILE A 512 -4.06 13.18 12.50
C ILE A 512 -3.05 14.11 13.17
#